data_AF-A0A917WA66-F1
#
_entry.id   AF-A0A917WA66-F1
#
_cell.length_a   1.000
_cell.length_b   1.000
_cell.length_c   1.000
_cell.angle_alpha   90.00
_cell.angle_beta   90.00
_cell.angle_gamma   90.00
#
_symmetry.space_group_name_H-M   'P 1'
#
loop_
_entity.id
_entity.type
_entity.pdbx_description
1 polymer ?
#
loop_
_entity_poly.entity_id
_entity_poly.type
_entity_poly.pdbx_seq_one_letter_code
_entity_poly.pdbx_strand_id
1 'polypeptide(L)'
;MTATITGTTAESRESLAGKAFGIDIGSLATSLVDAGVRRAVESEVAAVSNQAVKEAITDDVRERLRERATAAAGAAITDQLDGQLNTEDDPEEPAPELYYGSVDEWMREWLRWTYRRHCDGRNRYWSAEWWRSGEATSRLESLWRAWEELRLDEATGMSVWWRDHCDHHMPILMSDQGPFARVATKPENQNEKGDPLPYAPPPKGMFPDVRELNDQNTVEDHDEH
;
A
#
# COMPACT_ATOMS: atom_id res chain seq x y z
N MET A 1 -101.07 -13.34 26.15
CA MET A 1 -101.00 -12.22 27.11
C MET A 1 -99.54 -11.96 27.45
N THR A 2 -99.15 -10.74 27.18
CA THR A 2 -97.89 -10.01 27.40
C THR A 2 -97.26 -10.15 28.78
N ALA A 3 -95.93 -10.17 28.84
CA ALA A 3 -95.16 -9.30 29.75
C ALA A 3 -93.68 -9.23 29.33
N THR A 4 -93.32 -8.10 28.74
CA THR A 4 -91.97 -7.54 28.71
C THR A 4 -91.64 -6.99 30.10
N ILE A 5 -90.47 -7.29 30.66
CA ILE A 5 -89.86 -6.46 31.71
C ILE A 5 -88.40 -6.19 31.33
N THR A 6 -88.12 -4.90 31.31
CA THR A 6 -86.93 -4.21 30.84
C THR A 6 -85.99 -3.93 32.02
N GLY A 7 -84.68 -4.06 31.76
CA GLY A 7 -83.65 -3.14 32.28
C GLY A 7 -83.05 -3.43 33.66
N THR A 8 -81.72 -3.56 33.71
CA THR A 8 -80.83 -2.55 34.35
C THR A 8 -79.41 -3.10 34.48
N THR A 9 -78.49 -2.42 33.80
CA THR A 9 -77.10 -2.09 34.13
C THR A 9 -76.37 -2.93 35.20
N ALA A 10 -75.35 -3.67 34.78
CA ALA A 10 -74.22 -4.02 35.63
C ALA A 10 -72.92 -3.85 34.82
N GLU A 11 -72.28 -2.73 35.13
CA GLU A 11 -70.88 -2.38 34.95
C GLU A 11 -69.91 -3.53 34.64
N SER A 12 -69.16 -3.35 33.56
CA SER A 12 -67.69 -3.42 33.56
C SER A 12 -67.05 -4.29 34.66
N ARG A 13 -67.02 -5.59 34.42
CA ARG A 13 -65.96 -6.47 34.94
C ARG A 13 -64.92 -6.65 33.83
N GLU A 14 -64.17 -5.58 33.57
CA GLU A 14 -62.87 -5.67 32.92
C GLU A 14 -62.01 -6.60 33.79
N SER A 15 -61.68 -7.77 33.28
CA SER A 15 -60.82 -8.74 33.95
C SER A 15 -59.43 -8.12 34.09
N LEU A 16 -59.16 -7.52 35.26
CA LEU A 16 -57.86 -6.98 35.68
C LEU A 16 -56.80 -8.08 35.95
N ALA A 17 -57.02 -9.31 35.47
CA ALA A 17 -56.10 -10.43 35.69
C ALA A 17 -54.89 -10.47 34.73
N GLY A 18 -54.74 -9.48 33.82
CA GLY A 18 -53.77 -9.57 32.71
C GLY A 18 -52.86 -8.37 32.46
N LYS A 19 -52.99 -7.24 33.19
CA LYS A 19 -52.15 -6.04 32.97
C LYS A 19 -51.10 -5.89 34.08
N ALA A 20 -49.82 -5.84 33.72
CA ALA A 20 -48.72 -5.50 34.63
C ALA A 20 -47.89 -4.36 34.03
N PHE A 21 -47.57 -3.33 34.83
CA PHE A 21 -46.83 -2.14 34.39
C PHE A 21 -47.43 -1.40 33.18
N GLY A 22 -48.77 -1.41 33.03
CA GLY A 22 -49.45 -0.79 31.88
C GLY A 22 -49.38 -1.61 30.58
N ILE A 23 -48.77 -2.80 30.61
CA ILE A 23 -48.67 -3.71 29.48
C ILE A 23 -49.69 -4.84 29.67
N ASP A 24 -50.47 -5.12 28.64
CA ASP A 24 -51.33 -6.30 28.58
C ASP A 24 -50.47 -7.54 28.33
N ILE A 25 -50.28 -8.34 29.37
CA ILE A 25 -49.40 -9.51 29.38
C ILE A 25 -49.92 -10.59 28.43
N GLY A 26 -51.23 -10.70 28.21
CA GLY A 26 -51.82 -11.62 27.24
C GLY A 26 -51.46 -11.25 25.81
N SER A 27 -51.54 -9.96 25.47
CA SER A 27 -51.13 -9.42 24.17
C SER A 27 -49.63 -9.59 23.93
N LEU A 28 -48.80 -9.27 24.93
CA LEU A 28 -47.35 -9.45 24.83
C LEU A 28 -46.98 -10.94 24.66
N ALA A 29 -47.59 -11.84 25.43
CA ALA A 29 -47.36 -13.28 25.31
C ALA A 29 -47.75 -13.80 23.92
N THR A 30 -48.89 -13.34 23.38
CA THR A 30 -49.35 -13.72 22.03
C THR A 30 -48.36 -13.24 20.96
N SER A 31 -47.91 -11.99 21.03
CA SER A 31 -46.89 -11.44 20.11
C SER A 31 -45.56 -12.19 20.15
N LEU A 32 -45.10 -12.57 21.35
CA LEU A 32 -43.88 -13.35 21.53
C LEU A 32 -44.01 -14.78 20.97
N VAL A 33 -45.18 -15.40 21.13
CA VAL A 33 -45.49 -16.71 20.53
C VAL A 33 -45.52 -16.61 19.01
N ASP A 34 -46.20 -15.62 18.44
CA ASP A 34 -46.28 -15.41 16.99
C ASP A 34 -44.89 -15.19 16.37
N ALA A 35 -44.05 -14.39 17.04
CA ALA A 35 -42.66 -14.17 16.61
C ALA A 35 -41.82 -15.46 16.70
N GLY A 36 -42.05 -16.28 17.72
CA GLY A 36 -41.40 -17.59 17.87
C GLY A 36 -41.82 -18.56 16.77
N VAL A 37 -43.12 -18.66 16.49
CA VAL A 37 -43.67 -19.51 15.42
C VAL A 37 -43.14 -19.08 14.06
N ARG A 38 -43.13 -17.77 13.76
CA ARG A 38 -42.60 -17.26 12.50
C ARG A 38 -41.13 -17.67 12.29
N ARG A 39 -40.27 -17.47 13.29
CA ARG A 39 -38.86 -17.86 13.20
C ARG A 39 -38.67 -19.37 13.00
N ALA A 40 -39.48 -20.19 13.68
CA ALA A 40 -39.43 -21.64 13.49
C ALA A 40 -39.83 -22.01 12.06
N VAL A 41 -40.90 -21.43 11.53
CA VAL A 41 -41.35 -21.64 10.15
C VAL A 41 -40.29 -21.19 9.14
N GLU A 42 -39.70 -20.01 9.32
CA GLU A 42 -38.63 -19.50 8.46
C GLU A 42 -37.41 -20.42 8.47
N SER A 43 -37.02 -20.95 9.64
CA SER A 43 -35.91 -21.89 9.78
C SER A 43 -36.17 -23.20 9.02
N GLU A 44 -37.37 -23.76 9.15
CA GLU A 44 -37.74 -24.99 8.43
C GLU A 44 -37.82 -24.76 6.92
N VAL A 45 -38.40 -23.64 6.48
CA VAL A 45 -38.46 -23.26 5.06
C VAL A 45 -37.06 -23.07 4.49
N ALA A 46 -36.14 -22.46 5.24
CA ALA A 46 -34.74 -22.31 4.84
C ALA A 46 -34.03 -23.67 4.74
N ALA A 47 -34.28 -24.59 5.68
CA ALA A 47 -33.72 -25.93 5.65
C ALA A 47 -34.21 -26.73 4.43
N VAL A 48 -35.51 -26.71 4.14
CA VAL A 48 -36.11 -27.36 2.95
C VAL A 48 -35.57 -26.74 1.66
N SER A 49 -35.46 -25.40 1.60
CA SER A 49 -34.91 -24.71 0.44
C SER A 49 -33.45 -25.08 0.19
N ASN A 50 -32.62 -25.11 1.25
CA ASN A 50 -31.21 -25.52 1.15
C ASN A 50 -31.07 -26.98 0.72
N GLN A 51 -31.95 -27.86 1.19
CA GLN A 51 -31.96 -29.26 0.80
C GLN A 51 -32.37 -29.43 -0.68
N ALA A 52 -33.44 -28.75 -1.11
CA ALA A 52 -33.87 -28.74 -2.51
C ALA A 52 -32.78 -28.19 -3.44
N VAL A 53 -32.05 -27.15 -3.03
CA VAL A 53 -30.90 -26.64 -3.77
C VAL A 53 -29.78 -27.69 -3.87
N LYS A 54 -29.46 -28.40 -2.78
CA LYS A 54 -28.44 -29.47 -2.81
C LYS A 54 -28.80 -30.61 -3.74
N GLU A 55 -30.07 -31.01 -3.78
CA GLU A 55 -30.59 -32.07 -4.66
C GLU A 55 -30.66 -31.62 -6.12
N ALA A 56 -31.02 -30.35 -6.37
CA ALA A 56 -31.06 -29.77 -7.70
C ALA A 56 -29.65 -29.53 -8.30
N ILE A 57 -28.63 -29.33 -7.46
CA ILE A 57 -27.23 -29.33 -7.88
C ILE A 57 -26.78 -30.78 -8.08
N THR A 58 -27.24 -31.35 -9.19
CA THR A 58 -26.82 -32.66 -9.70
C THR A 58 -25.37 -32.60 -10.17
N ASP A 59 -24.74 -33.77 -10.35
CA ASP A 59 -23.34 -33.83 -10.79
C ASP A 59 -23.14 -33.20 -12.18
N ASP A 60 -24.13 -33.28 -13.07
CA ASP A 60 -24.13 -32.58 -14.37
C ASP A 60 -24.14 -31.05 -14.20
N VAL A 61 -24.93 -30.52 -13.24
CA VAL A 61 -24.93 -29.08 -12.93
C VAL A 61 -23.59 -28.64 -12.33
N ARG A 62 -22.97 -29.48 -11.47
CA ARG A 62 -21.64 -29.21 -10.92
C ARG A 62 -20.58 -29.16 -12.01
N GLU A 63 -20.65 -30.07 -12.96
CA GLU A 63 -19.68 -30.12 -14.05
C GLU A 63 -19.83 -28.91 -14.99
N ARG A 64 -21.06 -28.54 -15.36
CA ARG A 64 -21.33 -27.30 -16.11
C ARG A 64 -20.87 -26.04 -15.38
N LEU A 65 -21.00 -26.01 -14.05
CA LEU A 65 -20.49 -24.90 -13.23
C LEU A 65 -18.96 -24.87 -13.23
N ARG A 66 -18.28 -26.01 -13.17
CA ARG A 66 -16.81 -26.10 -13.27
C ARG A 66 -16.30 -25.68 -14.64
N GLU A 67 -16.93 -26.15 -15.72
CA GLU A 67 -16.58 -25.76 -17.08
C GLU A 67 -16.71 -24.24 -17.26
N ARG A 68 -17.82 -23.65 -16.81
CA ARG A 68 -18.03 -22.20 -16.83
C ARG A 68 -17.04 -21.44 -15.97
N ALA A 69 -16.74 -21.94 -14.77
CA ALA A 69 -15.75 -21.34 -13.87
C ALA A 69 -14.34 -21.41 -14.48
N THR A 70 -13.98 -22.51 -15.13
CA THR A 70 -12.69 -22.68 -15.81
C THR A 70 -12.57 -21.77 -17.03
N ALA A 71 -13.64 -21.65 -17.82
CA ALA A 71 -13.68 -20.72 -18.95
C ALA A 71 -13.60 -19.25 -18.49
N ALA A 72 -14.30 -18.89 -17.42
CA ALA A 72 -14.23 -17.55 -16.84
C ALA A 72 -12.85 -17.24 -16.23
N ALA A 73 -12.23 -18.21 -15.55
CA ALA A 73 -10.88 -18.08 -15.04
C ALA A 73 -9.86 -17.95 -16.18
N GLY A 74 -10.00 -18.72 -17.26
CA GLY A 74 -9.18 -18.60 -18.45
C GLY A 74 -9.30 -17.22 -19.09
N ALA A 75 -10.52 -16.72 -19.27
CA ALA A 75 -10.76 -15.38 -19.81
C ALA A 75 -10.17 -14.27 -18.93
N ALA A 76 -10.27 -14.38 -17.60
CA ALA A 76 -9.67 -13.41 -16.68
C ALA A 76 -8.13 -13.45 -16.71
N ILE A 77 -7.54 -14.64 -16.86
CA ILE A 77 -6.08 -14.78 -17.04
C ILE A 77 -5.65 -14.20 -18.38
N THR A 78 -6.40 -14.43 -19.46
CA THR A 78 -6.13 -13.82 -20.77
C THR A 78 -6.25 -12.31 -20.71
N ASP A 79 -7.26 -11.74 -20.06
CA ASP A 79 -7.42 -10.29 -19.88
C ASP A 79 -6.27 -9.68 -19.07
N GLN A 80 -5.83 -10.35 -18.01
CA GLN A 80 -4.68 -9.91 -17.22
C GLN A 80 -3.36 -10.03 -18.00
N LEU A 81 -3.19 -11.09 -18.80
CA LEU A 81 -2.03 -11.26 -19.69
C LEU A 81 -2.06 -10.25 -20.83
N ASP A 82 -3.22 -10.00 -21.43
CA ASP A 82 -3.41 -8.99 -22.47
C ASP A 82 -3.19 -7.59 -21.91
N GLY A 83 -3.52 -7.31 -20.65
CA GLY A 83 -3.15 -6.07 -19.97
C GLY A 83 -1.66 -5.94 -19.64
N GLN A 84 -0.92 -7.06 -19.60
CA GLN A 84 0.54 -7.08 -19.42
C GLN A 84 1.32 -7.15 -20.75
N LEU A 85 0.71 -7.67 -21.82
CA LEU A 85 1.31 -7.86 -23.13
C LEU A 85 0.87 -6.79 -24.14
N ASN A 86 -0.30 -6.18 -23.96
CA ASN A 86 -0.74 -4.96 -24.62
C ASN A 86 -0.52 -3.75 -23.69
N THR A 87 0.69 -3.59 -23.17
CA THR A 87 1.29 -2.27 -23.35
C THR A 87 1.36 -2.09 -24.85
N GLU A 88 0.34 -1.47 -25.44
CA GLU A 88 0.51 -0.81 -26.74
C GLU A 88 1.86 -0.10 -26.64
N ASP A 89 2.72 -0.28 -27.64
CA ASP A 89 3.94 0.51 -27.82
C ASP A 89 3.51 1.98 -27.94
N ASP A 90 3.15 2.58 -26.80
CA ASP A 90 3.21 4.01 -26.58
C ASP A 90 4.63 4.35 -27.00
N PRO A 91 4.82 5.27 -27.96
CA PRO A 91 6.16 5.59 -28.44
C PRO A 91 7.00 5.85 -27.21
N GLU A 92 7.99 4.97 -26.97
CA GLU A 92 8.82 4.97 -25.77
C GLU A 92 9.38 6.38 -25.66
N GLU A 93 8.72 7.23 -24.84
CA GLU A 93 9.18 8.60 -24.66
C GLU A 93 10.60 8.41 -24.12
N PRO A 94 11.60 8.98 -24.82
CA PRO A 94 12.99 8.65 -24.54
C PRO A 94 13.21 8.84 -23.05
N ALA A 95 13.66 7.77 -22.39
CA ALA A 95 13.84 7.77 -20.95
C ALA A 95 14.58 9.06 -20.56
N PRO A 96 14.04 9.82 -19.60
CA PRO A 96 14.54 11.16 -19.31
C PRO A 96 16.04 11.10 -19.03
N GLU A 97 16.79 11.93 -19.74
CA GLU A 97 18.25 11.95 -19.65
C GLU A 97 18.67 12.24 -18.20
N LEU A 98 19.59 11.43 -17.68
CA LEU A 98 20.11 11.58 -16.33
C LEU A 98 20.82 12.93 -16.19
N TYR A 99 20.53 13.67 -15.12
CA TYR A 99 21.12 14.98 -14.92
C TYR A 99 22.57 14.87 -14.41
N TYR A 100 22.84 13.92 -13.51
CA TYR A 100 24.19 13.53 -13.15
C TYR A 100 24.52 12.17 -13.75
N GLY A 101 25.78 11.97 -14.12
CA GLY A 101 26.27 10.73 -14.74
C GLY A 101 26.67 9.66 -13.76
N SER A 102 26.78 9.98 -12.47
CA SER A 102 27.10 9.01 -11.43
C SER A 102 26.70 9.49 -10.04
N VAL A 103 26.59 8.55 -9.09
CA VAL A 103 26.43 8.87 -7.66
C VAL A 103 27.56 9.76 -7.12
N ASP A 104 28.79 9.63 -7.62
CA ASP A 104 29.90 10.48 -7.20
C ASP A 104 29.71 11.93 -7.64
N GLU A 105 29.30 12.15 -8.89
CA GLU A 105 29.00 13.48 -9.41
C GLU A 105 27.84 14.11 -8.65
N TRP A 106 26.73 13.38 -8.48
CA TRP A 106 25.58 13.85 -7.69
C TRP A 106 25.96 14.15 -6.23
N MET A 107 26.80 13.32 -5.60
CA MET A 107 27.26 13.55 -4.24
C MET A 107 28.18 14.78 -4.14
N ARG A 108 29.17 14.89 -5.04
CA ARG A 108 30.14 15.99 -5.10
C ARG A 108 29.49 17.33 -5.38
N GLU A 109 28.52 17.36 -6.28
CA GLU A 109 28.00 18.60 -6.86
C GLU A 109 26.67 19.03 -6.21
N TRP A 110 25.91 18.08 -5.65
CA TRP A 110 24.59 18.38 -5.11
C TRP A 110 24.41 17.97 -3.66
N LEU A 111 24.47 16.67 -3.33
CA LEU A 111 24.05 16.20 -2.00
C LEU A 111 24.88 16.85 -0.89
N ARG A 112 26.21 16.92 -1.06
CA ARG A 112 27.09 17.49 -0.02
C ARG A 112 26.82 18.96 0.29
N TRP A 113 26.33 19.71 -0.70
CA TRP A 113 25.97 21.13 -0.55
C TRP A 113 24.54 21.33 -0.07
N THR A 114 23.68 20.33 -0.28
CA THR A 114 22.28 20.38 0.15
C THR A 114 22.14 19.88 1.59
N TYR A 115 22.80 18.78 1.94
CA TYR A 115 22.73 18.14 3.26
C TYR A 115 23.81 18.67 4.21
N ARG A 116 23.74 19.95 4.60
CA ARG A 116 24.79 20.66 5.39
C ARG A 116 24.72 20.42 6.90
N ARG A 117 24.56 19.17 7.33
CA ARG A 117 24.55 18.83 8.76
C ARG A 117 25.98 18.80 9.31
N HIS A 118 26.12 19.28 10.55
CA HIS A 118 27.38 19.26 11.29
C HIS A 118 27.72 17.83 11.74
N CYS A 119 28.86 17.31 11.29
CA CYS A 119 29.40 15.99 11.58
C CYS A 119 30.61 16.15 12.49
N ASP A 120 30.50 15.68 13.73
CA ASP A 120 31.50 15.82 14.80
C ASP A 120 32.17 14.49 15.17
N GLY A 121 31.77 13.39 14.52
CA GLY A 121 32.24 12.05 14.83
C GLY A 121 31.82 11.55 16.23
N ARG A 122 30.86 12.22 16.88
CA ARG A 122 30.32 11.85 18.20
C ARG A 122 28.82 11.62 18.15
N ASN A 123 28.09 12.59 17.61
CA ASN A 123 26.63 12.57 17.48
C ASN A 123 26.20 12.30 16.03
N ARG A 124 27.02 12.71 15.05
CA ARG A 124 26.80 12.40 13.64
C ARG A 124 28.09 11.93 12.99
N TYR A 125 27.99 10.79 12.34
CA TYR A 125 29.10 10.06 11.76
C TYR A 125 29.11 10.27 10.25
N TRP A 126 30.29 10.51 9.68
CA TRP A 126 30.45 10.68 8.24
C TRP A 126 31.81 10.16 7.79
N SER A 127 31.98 9.97 6.49
CA SER A 127 33.26 9.66 5.86
C SER A 127 33.40 10.47 4.58
N ALA A 128 34.44 11.27 4.46
CA ALA A 128 34.82 11.94 3.22
C ALA A 128 35.09 10.93 2.10
N GLU A 129 35.70 9.80 2.45
CA GLU A 129 35.86 8.62 1.59
C GLU A 129 34.67 7.66 1.76
N TRP A 130 33.44 8.13 1.55
CA TRP A 130 32.22 7.32 1.72
C TRP A 130 32.24 6.07 0.82
N TRP A 131 32.86 6.17 -0.36
CA TRP A 131 33.01 5.11 -1.36
C TRP A 131 33.84 3.90 -0.89
N ARG A 132 34.54 4.00 0.24
CA ARG A 132 35.22 2.83 0.85
C ARG A 132 34.25 1.88 1.55
N SER A 133 33.02 2.30 1.80
CA SER A 133 31.99 1.46 2.41
C SER A 133 30.99 1.00 1.35
N GLY A 134 30.87 -0.32 1.17
CA GLY A 134 29.90 -0.91 0.25
C GLY A 134 28.46 -0.59 0.61
N GLU A 135 28.12 -0.63 1.91
CA GLU A 135 26.78 -0.23 2.38
C GLU A 135 26.50 1.25 2.08
N ALA A 136 27.48 2.12 2.36
CA ALA A 136 27.30 3.55 2.11
C ALA A 136 27.11 3.85 0.63
N THR A 137 27.92 3.21 -0.22
CA THR A 137 27.84 3.33 -1.67
C THR A 137 26.47 2.88 -2.17
N SER A 138 25.99 1.71 -1.74
CA SER A 138 24.68 1.19 -2.13
C SER A 138 23.54 2.13 -1.73
N ARG A 139 23.54 2.66 -0.49
CA ARG A 139 22.50 3.59 -0.04
C ARG A 139 22.55 4.93 -0.78
N LEU A 140 23.74 5.48 -1.03
CA LEU A 140 23.91 6.73 -1.75
C LEU A 140 23.53 6.58 -3.23
N GLU A 141 23.83 5.44 -3.85
CA GLU A 141 23.37 5.10 -5.20
C GLU A 141 21.83 5.07 -5.24
N SER A 142 21.18 4.40 -4.29
CA SER A 142 19.70 4.39 -4.21
C SER A 142 19.12 5.79 -4.04
N LEU A 143 19.76 6.64 -3.23
CA LEU A 143 19.34 8.03 -3.05
C LEU A 143 19.46 8.85 -4.33
N TRP A 144 20.56 8.69 -5.07
CA TRP A 144 20.78 9.33 -6.36
C TRP A 144 19.74 8.87 -7.39
N ARG A 145 19.50 7.56 -7.53
CA ARG A 145 18.48 7.04 -8.46
C ARG A 145 17.08 7.57 -8.16
N ALA A 146 16.70 7.58 -6.88
CA ALA A 146 15.43 8.18 -6.48
C ALA A 146 15.37 9.69 -6.75
N TRP A 147 16.51 10.38 -6.65
CA TRP A 147 16.60 11.81 -6.94
C TRP A 147 16.42 12.11 -8.44
N GLU A 148 17.07 11.33 -9.31
CA GLU A 148 16.94 11.47 -10.77
C GLU A 148 15.51 11.25 -11.27
N GLU A 149 14.80 10.31 -10.66
CA GLU A 149 13.39 10.08 -10.98
C GLU A 149 12.52 11.23 -10.44
N LEU A 150 12.63 11.52 -9.14
CA LEU A 150 11.70 12.43 -8.48
C LEU A 150 11.97 13.90 -8.81
N ARG A 151 13.12 14.28 -9.37
CA ARG A 151 13.35 15.67 -9.82
C ARG A 151 12.49 16.05 -11.02
N LEU A 152 11.97 15.06 -11.76
CA LEU A 152 11.13 15.27 -12.95
C LEU A 152 9.70 15.64 -12.56
N ASP A 153 9.26 15.26 -11.35
CA ASP A 153 8.02 15.74 -10.77
C ASP A 153 8.22 17.13 -10.12
N GLU A 154 7.87 18.17 -10.87
CA GLU A 154 7.92 19.57 -10.42
C GLU A 154 6.96 19.88 -9.26
N ALA A 155 5.91 19.07 -9.05
CA ALA A 155 4.89 19.36 -8.05
C ALA A 155 5.33 18.94 -6.65
N THR A 156 5.59 17.65 -6.44
CA THR A 156 5.87 17.10 -5.11
C THR A 156 7.12 16.25 -5.02
N GLY A 157 7.78 15.99 -6.15
CA GLY A 157 8.83 14.99 -6.25
C GLY A 157 9.97 15.22 -5.26
N MET A 158 10.47 16.45 -5.14
CA MET A 158 11.50 16.77 -4.15
C MET A 158 11.04 16.59 -2.70
N SER A 159 9.78 16.88 -2.39
CA SER A 159 9.22 16.67 -1.04
C SER A 159 9.15 15.17 -0.71
N VAL A 160 8.72 14.35 -1.67
CA VAL A 160 8.71 12.89 -1.57
C VAL A 160 10.13 12.35 -1.42
N TRP A 161 11.08 12.84 -2.21
CA TRP A 161 12.49 12.43 -2.14
C TRP A 161 13.07 12.66 -0.74
N TRP A 162 12.82 13.84 -0.16
CA TRP A 162 13.24 14.14 1.21
C TRP A 162 12.62 13.19 2.22
N ARG A 163 11.28 13.08 2.21
CA ARG A 163 10.51 12.35 3.22
C ARG A 163 10.78 10.85 3.18
N ASP A 164 10.75 10.26 1.99
CA ASP A 164 10.71 8.80 1.83
C ASP A 164 12.09 8.19 1.60
N HIS A 165 13.03 8.96 1.05
CA HIS A 165 14.35 8.45 0.68
C HIS A 165 15.45 9.07 1.55
N CYS A 166 15.66 10.38 1.45
CA CYS A 166 16.78 11.05 2.12
C CYS A 166 16.71 10.93 3.64
N ASP A 167 15.56 11.26 4.23
CA ASP A 167 15.36 11.22 5.69
C ASP A 167 15.30 9.78 6.23
N HIS A 168 15.12 8.77 5.37
CA HIS A 168 15.28 7.36 5.75
C HIS A 168 16.76 6.95 5.78
N HIS A 169 17.50 7.17 4.68
CA HIS A 169 18.86 6.64 4.54
C HIS A 169 19.91 7.46 5.30
N MET A 170 19.79 8.79 5.33
CA MET A 170 20.84 9.65 5.91
C MET A 170 21.03 9.44 7.42
N PRO A 171 19.98 9.31 8.26
CA PRO A 171 20.16 8.98 9.67
C PRO A 171 20.86 7.63 9.92
N ILE A 172 20.61 6.64 9.05
CA ILE A 172 21.25 5.32 9.14
C ILE A 172 22.74 5.43 8.79
N LEU A 173 23.06 6.13 7.70
CA LEU A 173 24.45 6.41 7.31
C LEU A 173 25.20 7.13 8.43
N MET A 174 24.55 8.10 9.08
CA MET A 174 25.14 8.96 10.10
C MET A 174 25.05 8.44 11.53
N SER A 175 24.56 7.21 11.72
CA SER A 175 24.45 6.57 13.04
C SER A 175 25.81 6.15 13.57
N ASP A 176 25.93 6.10 14.90
CA ASP A 176 27.03 5.50 15.65
C ASP A 176 27.19 3.98 15.40
N GLN A 177 26.14 3.31 14.93
CA GLN A 177 26.17 1.92 14.46
C GLN A 177 26.19 1.83 12.93
N GLY A 178 26.27 2.97 12.24
CA GLY A 178 26.27 3.05 10.79
C GLY A 178 27.64 2.71 10.17
N PRO A 179 27.72 2.69 8.83
CA PRO A 179 28.93 2.30 8.10
C PRO A 179 30.15 3.20 8.37
N PHE A 180 29.93 4.41 8.89
CA PHE A 180 30.99 5.39 9.14
C PHE A 180 31.50 5.42 10.60
N ALA A 181 30.91 4.61 11.49
CA ALA A 181 31.16 4.62 12.93
C ALA A 181 32.65 4.63 13.30
N ARG A 182 33.46 3.81 12.61
CA ARG A 182 34.88 3.61 12.92
C ARG A 182 35.82 4.69 12.37
N VAL A 183 35.35 5.51 11.43
CA VAL A 183 36.19 6.47 10.70
C VAL A 183 35.79 7.91 10.93
N ALA A 184 34.59 8.20 11.43
CA ALA A 184 34.07 9.56 11.56
C ALA A 184 34.85 10.46 12.54
N THR A 185 35.62 9.89 13.46
CA THR A 185 36.43 10.66 14.42
C THR A 185 37.65 11.31 13.80
N LYS A 186 38.01 10.97 12.56
CA LYS A 186 39.12 11.60 11.84
C LYS A 186 38.76 13.05 11.43
N PRO A 187 39.69 14.02 11.52
CA PRO A 187 39.40 15.42 11.21
C PRO A 187 38.87 15.66 9.79
N GLU A 188 39.36 14.91 8.80
CA GLU A 188 38.90 15.01 7.40
C GLU A 188 37.45 14.58 7.19
N ASN A 189 36.84 13.91 8.19
CA ASN A 189 35.46 13.43 8.16
C ASN A 189 34.51 14.32 8.97
N GLN A 190 35.02 15.44 9.50
CA GLN A 190 34.26 16.41 10.29
C GLN A 190 34.12 17.73 9.52
N ASN A 191 33.09 18.50 9.85
CA ASN A 191 32.83 19.81 9.27
C ASN A 191 32.20 20.75 10.32
N GLU A 192 32.20 22.06 10.06
CA GLU A 192 31.51 23.03 10.90
C GLU A 192 30.02 23.16 10.55
N LYS A 193 29.25 23.84 11.40
CA LYS A 193 27.81 24.06 11.16
C LYS A 193 27.61 24.86 9.88
N GLY A 194 26.89 24.25 8.93
CA GLY A 194 26.66 24.86 7.64
C GLY A 194 27.80 24.64 6.66
N ASP A 195 28.88 23.93 6.98
CA ASP A 195 29.80 23.51 5.93
C ASP A 195 29.18 22.38 5.11
N PRO A 196 29.58 22.22 3.83
CA PRO A 196 29.19 21.03 3.07
C PRO A 196 29.69 19.76 3.75
N LEU A 197 29.08 18.62 3.40
CA LEU A 197 29.59 17.34 3.87
C LEU A 197 31.05 17.14 3.40
N PRO A 198 31.92 16.63 4.27
CA PRO A 198 33.28 16.27 3.89
C PRO A 198 33.28 15.31 2.70
N TYR A 199 34.23 15.51 1.79
CA TYR A 199 34.31 14.77 0.53
C TYR A 199 35.77 14.57 0.13
N ALA A 200 36.09 13.36 -0.29
CA ALA A 200 37.35 13.01 -0.93
C ALA A 200 37.04 12.26 -2.24
N PRO A 201 37.68 12.64 -3.37
CA PRO A 201 37.37 12.05 -4.67
C PRO A 201 37.65 10.55 -4.68
N PRO A 202 36.76 9.73 -5.27
CA PRO A 202 37.01 8.31 -5.44
C PRO A 202 38.15 8.05 -6.45
N PRO A 203 38.74 6.84 -6.44
CA PRO A 203 39.67 6.43 -7.47
C PRO A 203 39.08 6.62 -8.87
N LYS A 204 39.91 7.10 -9.81
CA LYS A 204 39.49 7.34 -11.19
C LYS A 204 38.89 6.07 -11.80
N GLY A 205 37.71 6.21 -12.42
CA GLY A 205 37.01 5.11 -13.08
C GLY A 205 36.17 4.21 -12.16
N MET A 206 36.14 4.48 -10.84
CA MET A 206 35.28 3.72 -9.91
C MET A 206 33.78 3.98 -10.16
N PHE A 207 33.44 5.21 -10.53
CA PHE A 207 32.07 5.61 -10.89
C PHE A 207 32.13 6.22 -12.29
N PRO A 208 32.00 5.42 -13.36
CA PRO A 208 31.95 5.94 -14.72
C PRO A 208 30.67 6.74 -14.95
N ASP A 209 30.72 7.68 -15.90
CA ASP A 209 29.53 8.41 -16.33
C ASP A 209 28.62 7.47 -17.13
N VAL A 210 27.43 7.16 -16.58
CA VAL A 210 26.49 6.24 -17.21
C VAL A 210 25.79 6.85 -18.42
N ARG A 211 25.80 8.18 -18.57
CA ARG A 211 25.25 8.86 -19.76
C ARG A 211 26.09 8.52 -20.99
N GLU A 212 27.41 8.60 -20.85
CA GLU A 212 28.36 8.25 -21.91
C GLU A 212 28.33 6.76 -22.29
N LEU A 213 27.90 5.88 -21.37
CA LEU A 213 27.75 4.44 -21.64
C LEU A 213 26.46 4.14 -22.43
N ASN A 214 25.37 4.84 -22.14
CA ASN A 214 24.10 4.66 -22.83
C ASN A 214 24.18 5.13 -24.29
N ASP A 215 24.91 6.22 -24.55
CA ASP A 215 25.14 6.76 -25.90
C ASP A 215 25.93 5.79 -26.80
N GLN A 216 26.81 4.97 -26.24
CA GLN A 216 27.56 3.97 -27.01
C GLN A 216 26.69 2.79 -27.43
N ASN A 217 25.67 2.45 -26.64
CA ASN A 217 24.79 1.32 -26.91
C ASN A 217 23.71 1.65 -27.95
N THR A 218 23.39 2.93 -28.17
CA THR A 218 22.40 3.37 -29.17
C THR A 218 22.96 3.43 -30.60
N VAL A 219 24.28 3.47 -30.76
CA VAL A 219 24.94 3.57 -32.07
C VAL A 219 25.08 2.19 -32.74
N GLU A 220 25.21 1.11 -31.97
CA GLU A 220 25.39 -0.24 -32.53
C GLU A 220 24.09 -0.83 -33.13
N ASP A 221 22.90 -0.45 -32.65
CA ASP A 221 21.62 -0.95 -33.17
C ASP A 221 21.21 -0.36 -34.53
N HIS A 222 21.91 0.67 -35.02
CA HIS A 222 21.57 1.34 -36.28
C HIS A 222 22.32 0.85 -37.52
N ASP A 223 23.29 -0.07 -37.38
CA ASP A 223 24.15 -0.54 -38.48
C ASP A 223 23.82 -1.96 -38.99
N GLU A 224 22.76 -2.62 -38.49
CA GLU A 224 22.28 -3.91 -39.00
C GLU A 224 20.92 -3.84 -39.73
N HIS A 225 20.81 -3.09 -40.83
CA HIS A 225 19.74 -3.28 -41.83
C HIS A 225 20.19 -3.05 -43.28
#